data_AF-A0A3N5SC44-F1
#
_entry.id   AF-A0A3N5SC44-F1
#
_cell.length_a   1.000
_cell.length_b   1.000
_cell.length_c   1.000
_cell.angle_alpha   90.00
_cell.angle_beta   90.00
_cell.angle_gamma   90.00
#
_symmetry.space_group_name_H-M   'P 1'
#
loop_
_entity.id
_entity.type
_entity.pdbx_description
1 polymer ?
#
loop_
_entity_poly.entity_id
_entity_poly.type
_entity_poly.pdbx_seq_one_letter_code
_entity_poly.pdbx_strand_id
1 'polypeptide(L)'
;MMDSSGRLIVRARRYETGEPVQITIAGNRIERVEPAWPKTPVVTWPWVAPGLFDLQINGHGGIWFADRRLTSLQAAQAIRAYLAHGVAQLCPTLI
;
A
#
# COMPACT_ATOMS: atom_id res chain seq x y z
N MET A 1 9.14 10.38 -7.59
CA MET A 1 10.40 11.01 -8.04
C MET A 1 11.32 11.11 -6.83
N MET A 2 12.61 10.82 -6.94
CA MET A 2 13.54 11.07 -5.84
C MET A 2 13.98 12.54 -5.85
N ASP A 3 14.08 13.18 -4.69
CA ASP A 3 14.67 14.51 -4.57
C ASP A 3 16.21 14.45 -4.52
N SER A 4 16.86 15.61 -4.46
CA SER A 4 18.33 15.74 -4.42
C SER A 4 18.99 15.13 -3.17
N SER A 5 18.20 14.79 -2.15
CA SER A 5 18.64 14.14 -0.92
C SER A 5 18.30 12.63 -0.87
N GLY A 6 17.74 12.08 -1.95
CA GLY A 6 17.36 10.67 -2.05
C GLY A 6 15.99 10.33 -1.45
N ARG A 7 15.17 11.32 -1.07
CA ARG A 7 13.82 11.09 -0.56
C ARG A 7 12.86 10.81 -1.70
N LEU A 8 11.91 9.90 -1.49
CA LEU A 8 10.84 9.65 -2.46
C LEU A 8 9.72 10.69 -2.28
N ILE A 9 9.41 11.40 -3.37
CA ILE A 9 8.29 12.32 -3.47
C ILE A 9 7.16 11.67 -4.27
N VAL A 10 5.98 11.60 -3.65
CA VAL A 10 4.72 11.15 -4.25
C VAL A 10 3.76 12.34 -4.35
N ARG A 11 3.22 12.57 -5.54
CA ARG A 11 2.15 13.56 -5.79
C ARG A 11 0.89 12.83 -6.20
N ALA A 12 -0.19 13.06 -5.48
CA ALA A 12 -1.42 12.27 -5.58
C ALA A 12 -2.64 13.08 -5.14
N ARG A 13 -3.82 12.47 -5.22
CA ARG A 13 -5.08 12.96 -4.66
C ARG A 13 -5.44 12.16 -3.42
N ARG A 14 -5.76 12.84 -2.32
CA ARG A 14 -6.19 12.17 -1.07
C ARG A 14 -7.49 11.43 -1.31
N TYR A 15 -7.57 10.13 -0.97
CA TYR A 15 -8.78 9.33 -1.20
C TYR A 15 -10.06 9.91 -0.54
N GLU A 16 -9.90 10.58 0.60
CA GLU A 16 -11.02 11.14 1.36
C GLU A 16 -11.59 12.45 0.78
N THR A 17 -10.76 13.32 0.21
CA THR A 17 -11.19 14.67 -0.23
C THR A 17 -10.99 14.93 -1.72
N GLY A 18 -10.17 14.14 -2.42
CA GLY A 18 -9.76 14.42 -3.80
C GLY A 18 -8.71 15.52 -3.94
N GLU A 19 -8.35 16.19 -2.84
CA GLU A 19 -7.41 17.31 -2.86
C GLU A 19 -5.99 16.86 -3.20
N PRO A 20 -5.21 17.69 -3.92
CA PRO A 20 -3.82 17.40 -4.23
C PRO A 20 -2.95 17.35 -2.97
N VAL A 21 -2.09 16.35 -2.88
CA VAL A 21 -1.15 16.15 -1.76
C VAL A 21 0.24 15.82 -2.28
N GLN A 22 1.27 16.27 -1.56
CA GLN A 22 2.65 15.83 -1.70
C GLN A 22 3.07 15.06 -0.45
N ILE A 23 3.58 13.85 -0.63
CA ILE A 23 4.07 12.98 0.43
C ILE A 23 5.57 12.79 0.22
N THR A 24 6.35 13.09 1.26
CA THR A 24 7.80 12.89 1.30
C THR A 24 8.10 11.66 2.15
N ILE A 25 8.84 10.72 1.59
CA ILE A 25 9.21 9.45 2.21
C ILE A 25 10.73 9.38 2.32
N ALA A 26 11.22 9.16 3.54
CA ALA A 26 12.62 8.94 3.84
C ALA A 26 12.81 7.47 4.30
N GLY A 27 13.48 6.67 3.48
CA GLY A 27 13.61 5.23 3.73
C GLY A 27 12.24 4.54 3.77
N ASN A 28 11.88 3.97 4.92
CA ASN A 28 10.62 3.26 5.15
C ASN A 28 9.59 4.06 5.95
N ARG A 29 9.78 5.38 6.11
CA ARG A 29 8.89 6.25 6.89
C ARG A 29 8.39 7.41 6.07
N ILE A 30 7.13 7.77 6.29
CA ILE A 30 6.60 9.05 5.86
C ILE A 30 7.27 10.14 6.71
N GLU A 31 7.96 11.05 6.05
CA GLU A 31 8.61 12.20 6.69
C GLU A 31 7.64 13.38 6.77
N ARG A 32 6.87 13.64 5.69
CA ARG A 32 5.92 14.76 5.63
C ARG A 32 4.76 14.46 4.70
N VAL A 33 3.60 15.04 5.01
CA VAL A 33 2.41 15.08 4.15
C VAL A 33 1.93 16.52 4.10
N GLU A 34 1.80 17.09 2.90
CA GLU A 34 1.47 18.49 2.68
C GLU A 34 0.45 18.67 1.57
N PRO A 35 -0.44 19.68 1.65
CA PRO A 35 -1.21 20.12 0.49
C PRO A 35 -0.29 20.44 -0.68
N ALA A 36 -0.67 20.00 -1.88
CA ALA A 36 0.01 20.38 -3.11
C ALA A 36 -0.78 21.47 -3.85
N TRP A 37 -0.06 22.36 -4.53
CA TRP A 37 -0.64 23.50 -5.25
C TRP A 37 -0.26 23.44 -6.74
N PRO A 38 -0.78 22.46 -7.49
CA PRO A 38 -0.41 22.28 -8.89
C PRO A 38 -1.01 23.39 -9.77
N LYS A 39 -0.23 23.79 -10.78
CA LYS A 39 -0.68 24.78 -11.79
C LYS A 39 -1.52 24.15 -12.90
N THR A 40 -1.59 22.82 -12.95
CA THR A 40 -2.32 22.05 -13.96
C THR A 40 -3.36 21.16 -13.29
N PRO A 41 -4.42 20.76 -14.01
CA PRO A 41 -5.43 19.85 -13.48
C PRO A 41 -4.82 18.53 -12.97
N VAL A 42 -5.32 18.05 -11.84
CA VAL A 42 -4.84 16.81 -11.17
C VAL A 42 -5.66 15.57 -11.48
N VAL A 43 -6.53 15.62 -12.49
CA VAL A 43 -7.44 14.50 -12.82
C VAL A 43 -6.69 13.19 -13.13
N THR A 44 -5.47 13.31 -13.67
CA THR A 44 -4.58 12.19 -13.99
C THR A 44 -3.67 11.78 -12.82
N TRP A 45 -3.65 12.52 -11.71
CA TRP A 45 -2.88 12.14 -10.54
C TRP A 45 -3.48 10.90 -9.88
N PRO A 46 -2.67 9.95 -9.39
CA PRO A 46 -3.17 8.77 -8.73
C PRO A 46 -3.89 9.15 -7.43
N TRP A 47 -4.81 8.30 -6.99
CA TRP A 47 -5.34 8.36 -5.63
C TRP A 47 -4.33 7.78 -4.65
N VAL A 48 -4.31 8.32 -3.43
CA VAL A 48 -3.48 7.79 -2.34
C VAL A 48 -4.30 7.66 -1.06
N ALA A 49 -4.07 6.56 -0.37
CA ALA A 49 -4.62 6.22 0.94
C ALA A 49 -3.53 5.48 1.75
N PRO A 50 -3.70 5.36 3.08
CA PRO A 50 -3.00 4.32 3.82
C PRO A 50 -3.29 2.96 3.20
N GLY A 51 -2.29 2.06 3.22
CA GLY A 51 -2.52 0.69 2.78
C GLY A 51 -3.53 -0.01 3.69
N LEU A 52 -4.37 -0.85 3.11
CA LEU A 52 -5.42 -1.55 3.87
C LEU A 52 -4.78 -2.53 4.87
N PHE A 53 -5.44 -2.69 6.01
CA PHE A 53 -5.11 -3.71 6.99
C PHE A 53 -6.22 -4.75 7.04
N ASP A 54 -5.93 -5.95 6.54
CA ASP A 54 -6.89 -7.05 6.55
C ASP A 54 -6.74 -7.88 7.83
N LEU A 55 -7.66 -7.67 8.76
CA LEU A 55 -7.64 -8.34 10.07
C LEU A 55 -7.94 -9.84 9.96
N GLN A 56 -8.57 -10.31 8.88
CA GLN A 56 -8.98 -11.70 8.80
C GLN A 56 -9.03 -12.21 7.36
N ILE A 57 -7.99 -12.93 6.97
CA ILE A 57 -7.94 -13.66 5.70
C ILE A 57 -7.54 -15.12 5.89
N ASN A 58 -8.36 -16.01 5.34
CA ASN A 58 -8.15 -17.45 5.44
C ASN A 58 -7.20 -17.98 4.34
N GLY A 59 -7.05 -17.28 3.22
CA GLY A 59 -6.25 -17.73 2.09
C GLY A 59 -6.41 -16.84 0.86
N HIS A 60 -5.52 -17.02 -0.13
CA HIS A 60 -5.56 -16.30 -1.39
C HIS A 60 -4.89 -17.13 -2.50
N GLY A 61 -5.32 -16.95 -3.76
CA GLY A 61 -4.68 -17.61 -4.91
C GLY A 61 -4.71 -19.14 -4.85
N GLY A 62 -5.78 -19.73 -4.28
CA GLY A 62 -5.91 -21.18 -4.10
C GLY A 62 -5.12 -21.77 -2.93
N ILE A 63 -4.42 -20.95 -2.14
CA ILE A 63 -3.66 -21.36 -0.96
C ILE A 63 -4.47 -21.04 0.30
N TRP A 64 -4.77 -22.06 1.09
CA TRP A 64 -5.47 -21.95 2.38
C TRP A 64 -4.47 -21.96 3.54
N PHE A 65 -4.55 -20.99 4.44
CA PHE A 65 -3.58 -20.83 5.54
C PHE A 65 -3.73 -21.87 6.66
N ALA A 66 -4.88 -22.55 6.77
CA ALA A 66 -5.05 -23.65 7.74
C ALA A 66 -4.79 -25.05 7.13
N ASP A 67 -4.27 -25.13 5.89
CA ASP A 67 -3.82 -26.41 5.33
C ASP A 67 -2.66 -26.97 6.16
N ARG A 68 -2.82 -28.22 6.63
CA ARG A 68 -1.81 -28.93 7.43
C ARG A 68 -0.49 -29.17 6.69
N ARG A 69 -0.49 -29.04 5.36
CA ARG A 69 0.69 -29.17 4.49
C ARG A 69 1.25 -27.81 4.05
N LEU A 70 0.69 -26.70 4.55
CA LEU A 70 1.14 -25.36 4.20
C LEU A 70 2.63 -25.18 4.54
N THR A 71 3.37 -24.68 3.57
CA THR A 71 4.75 -24.23 3.76
C THR A 71 4.81 -22.72 3.88
N SER A 72 5.87 -22.21 4.54
CA SER A 72 6.15 -20.77 4.60
C SER A 72 6.31 -20.14 3.20
N LEU A 73 6.82 -20.90 2.22
CA LEU A 73 6.94 -20.44 0.84
C LEU A 73 5.57 -20.22 0.17
N GLN A 74 4.65 -21.17 0.33
CA GLN A 74 3.27 -21.04 -0.15
C GLN A 74 2.56 -19.88 0.54
N ALA A 75 2.74 -19.74 1.86
CA ALA A 75 2.16 -18.62 2.60
C ALA A 75 2.68 -17.28 2.08
N ALA A 76 3.99 -17.14 1.90
CA ALA A 76 4.59 -15.93 1.35
C ALA A 76 4.17 -15.65 -0.10
N GLN A 77 3.95 -16.68 -0.92
CA GLN A 77 3.41 -16.55 -2.27
C GLN A 77 1.99 -15.97 -2.24
N ALA A 78 1.10 -16.53 -1.41
CA ALA A 78 -0.26 -16.04 -1.25
C ALA A 78 -0.27 -14.58 -0.78
N ILE A 79 0.55 -14.26 0.23
CA ILE A 79 0.68 -12.90 0.78
C ILE A 79 1.17 -11.92 -0.28
N ARG A 80 2.27 -12.22 -1.00
CA ARG A 80 2.82 -11.32 -2.03
C ARG A 80 1.82 -11.02 -3.15
N ALA A 81 1.07 -12.03 -3.59
CA ALA A 81 0.01 -11.83 -4.57
C ALA A 81 -1.11 -10.93 -3.99
N TYR A 82 -1.47 -11.14 -2.72
CA TYR A 82 -2.53 -10.39 -2.07
C TYR A 82 -2.21 -8.89 -1.87
N LEU A 83 -0.94 -8.54 -1.59
CA LEU A 83 -0.50 -7.15 -1.44
C LEU A 83 -0.78 -6.28 -2.68
N ALA A 84 -0.87 -6.87 -3.88
CA ALA A 84 -1.17 -6.15 -5.11
C ALA A 84 -2.57 -5.51 -5.13
N HIS A 85 -3.46 -5.91 -4.21
CA HIS A 85 -4.83 -5.38 -4.10
C HIS A 85 -4.94 -4.15 -3.17
N GLY A 86 -3.82 -3.52 -2.80
CA GLY A 86 -3.80 -2.34 -1.94
C GLY A 86 -3.77 -2.64 -0.44
N VAL A 87 -3.64 -3.92 -0.07
CA VAL A 87 -3.38 -4.37 1.30
C VAL A 87 -1.90 -4.18 1.61
N ALA A 88 -1.58 -3.56 2.75
CA ALA A 88 -0.20 -3.38 3.21
C ALA A 88 0.14 -4.28 4.40
N GLN A 89 -0.86 -4.66 5.19
CA GLN A 89 -0.72 -5.56 6.33
C GLN A 89 -1.91 -6.51 6.39
N LEU A 90 -1.71 -7.69 6.97
CA LEU A 90 -2.78 -8.66 7.13
C LEU A 90 -2.50 -9.63 8.26
N CYS A 91 -3.56 -10.28 8.74
CA CYS A 91 -3.51 -11.37 9.70
C CYS A 91 -4.02 -12.68 9.05
N PRO A 92 -3.11 -13.57 8.63
CA PRO A 92 -3.48 -14.93 8.21
C PRO A 92 -4.23 -15.63 9.34
N THR A 93 -5.45 -16.06 9.06
CA THR A 93 -6.35 -16.63 10.07
C THR A 93 -6.33 -18.15 9.99
N LEU A 94 -6.15 -18.79 11.15
CA LEU A 94 -6.27 -20.23 11.33
C LEU A 94 -7.63 -20.52 11.94
N ILE A 95 -8.44 -21.32 11.26
CA ILE A 95 -9.79 -21.73 11.65
C ILE A 95 -9.95 -23.24 11.53
#